data_AF-A0A1Y6HD69-F1
#
_entry.id   AF-A0A1Y6HD69-F1
#
_cell.length_a   1.000
_cell.length_b   1.000
_cell.length_c   1.000
_cell.angle_alpha   90.00
_cell.angle_beta   90.00
_cell.angle_gamma   90.00
#
_symmetry.space_group_name_H-M   'P 1'
#
loop_
_entity.id
_entity.type
_entity.pdbx_description
1 polymer ?
#
loop_
_entity_poly.entity_id
_entity_poly.type
_entity_poly.pdbx_seq_one_letter_code
_entity_poly.pdbx_strand_id
1 'polypeptide(L)' 'MSHTVSSTPQQRPVRRVVIARGGIAGWMAAAALSKVLGRQLQITLVESDQIGTVGVGEATIPSLITFHRLL' A
#
# COMPACT_ATOMS: atom_id res chain seq x y z
N MET A 1 -2.73 1.25 49.02
CA MET A 1 -3.71 0.82 47.99
C MET A 1 -3.23 1.36 46.66
N SER A 2 -2.35 0.61 45.99
CA SER A 2 -1.65 1.03 44.77
C SER A 2 -2.38 0.44 43.57
N HIS A 3 -3.05 1.29 42.79
CA HIS A 3 -3.55 0.91 41.47
C HIS A 3 -2.54 1.37 40.42
N THR A 4 -1.68 0.47 39.97
CA THR A 4 -0.82 0.64 38.79
C THR A 4 -1.47 -0.15 37.64
N VAL A 5 -2.19 0.53 36.76
CA VAL A 5 -2.67 -0.06 35.50
C VAL A 5 -1.56 0.08 34.48
N SER A 6 -0.77 -0.98 34.30
CA SER A 6 0.19 -1.10 33.22
C SER A 6 -0.57 -1.42 31.93
N SER A 7 -0.98 -0.40 31.17
CA SER A 7 -1.63 -0.59 29.86
C SER A 7 -0.58 -0.90 28.80
N THR A 8 -0.29 -2.19 28.58
CA THR A 8 0.45 -2.63 27.39
C THR A 8 -0.45 -2.36 26.17
N PRO A 9 0.00 -1.63 25.14
CA PRO A 9 -0.82 -1.37 23.97
C PRO A 9 -1.11 -2.69 23.26
N GLN A 10 -2.37 -3.11 23.29
CA GLN A 10 -2.81 -4.32 22.60
C GLN A 10 -2.75 -4.09 21.09
N GLN A 11 -1.80 -4.73 20.42
CA GLN A 11 -1.62 -4.59 18.98
C GLN A 11 -2.80 -5.25 18.25
N ARG A 12 -3.59 -4.41 17.58
CA ARG A 12 -4.73 -4.87 16.78
C ARG A 12 -4.23 -5.31 15.40
N PRO A 13 -4.75 -6.42 14.85
CA PRO A 13 -4.38 -6.85 13.51
C PRO A 13 -4.73 -5.76 12.48
N VAL A 14 -3.78 -5.43 11.61
CA VAL A 14 -4.00 -4.46 10.54
C VAL A 14 -4.95 -5.08 9.52
N ARG A 15 -6.10 -4.44 9.31
CA ARG A 15 -7.12 -4.87 8.34
C ARG A 15 -7.40 -3.83 7.26
N ARG A 16 -6.86 -2.61 7.41
CA ARG A 16 -7.14 -1.48 6.52
C ARG A 16 -5.85 -0.79 6.15
N VAL A 17 -5.65 -0.58 4.86
CA VAL A 17 -4.48 0.13 4.30
C VAL A 17 -5.00 1.23 3.38
N VAL A 18 -4.55 2.46 3.63
CA VAL A 18 -4.86 3.62 2.80
C VAL A 18 -3.58 4.10 2.13
N ILE A 19 -3.59 4.15 0.80
CA ILE A 19 -2.49 4.62 -0.04
C ILE A 19 -2.81 6.06 -0.44
N ALA A 20 -2.08 7.03 0.11
CA ALA A 20 -2.40 8.45 0.01
C ALA A 20 -1.84 9.16 -1.24
N ARG A 21 -1.35 8.41 -2.23
CA ARG A 21 -0.80 8.96 -3.48
C ARG A 21 -1.05 7.99 -4.63
N GLY A 22 -1.49 8.52 -5.77
CA GLY A 22 -1.62 7.78 -7.03
C GLY A 22 -0.31 7.67 -7.81
N GLY A 23 -0.41 7.67 -9.14
CA GLY A 23 0.73 7.46 -10.05
C GLY A 23 1.32 6.06 -9.96
N ILE A 24 2.48 5.84 -10.60
CA ILE A 24 3.09 4.51 -10.73
C ILE A 24 3.33 3.86 -9.36
N ALA A 25 3.90 4.60 -8.40
CA ALA A 25 4.18 4.07 -7.06
C ALA A 25 2.92 3.63 -6.30
N GLY A 26 1.88 4.47 -6.30
CA GLY A 26 0.61 4.18 -5.62
C GLY A 26 -0.09 2.95 -6.19
N TRP A 27 -0.20 2.91 -7.52
CA TRP A 27 -0.86 1.82 -8.22
C TRP A 27 -0.06 0.50 -8.15
N MET A 28 1.28 0.54 -8.24
CA MET A 28 2.11 -0.67 -8.03
C MET A 28 1.94 -1.22 -6.60
N ALA A 29 1.94 -0.36 -5.58
CA ALA A 29 1.72 -0.78 -4.20
C ALA A 29 0.32 -1.37 -4.01
N ALA A 30 -0.72 -0.72 -4.54
CA ALA A 30 -2.10 -1.20 -4.47
C ALA A 30 -2.25 -2.57 -5.15
N ALA A 31 -1.69 -2.74 -6.35
CA ALA A 31 -1.77 -3.98 -7.11
C ALA A 31 -1.09 -5.15 -6.37
N ALA A 32 0.15 -4.95 -5.91
CA ALA A 32 0.90 -5.97 -5.20
C ALA A 32 0.24 -6.37 -3.88
N LEU A 33 -0.20 -5.39 -3.08
CA LEU A 33 -0.89 -5.63 -1.81
C LEU A 33 -2.23 -6.34 -2.02
N SER A 34 -2.98 -5.95 -3.04
CA SER A 34 -4.27 -6.59 -3.36
C SER A 34 -4.09 -8.02 -3.81
N LYS A 35 -3.05 -8.30 -4.61
CA LYS A 35 -2.75 -9.66 -5.06
C LYS A 35 -2.32 -10.58 -3.94
N VAL A 36 -1.43 -10.12 -3.06
CA VAL A 36 -0.83 -10.95 -2.01
C VAL A 36 -1.75 -11.06 -0.78
N LEU A 37 -2.44 -9.97 -0.41
CA LEU A 37 -3.16 -9.83 0.86
C LEU A 37 -4.63 -9.40 0.71
N GLY A 38 -5.17 -9.32 -0.50
CA GLY A 38 -6.52 -8.75 -0.75
C GLY A 38 -7.68 -9.47 -0.06
N ARG A 39 -7.50 -10.72 0.39
CA ARG A 39 -8.51 -11.44 1.20
C ARG A 39 -8.50 -11.03 2.68
N GLN A 40 -7.40 -10.44 3.15
CA GLN A 40 -7.17 -10.10 4.56
C GLN A 40 -7.21 -8.59 4.81
N LEU A 41 -6.96 -7.78 3.78
CA LEU A 41 -6.86 -6.33 3.87
C LEU A 41 -7.92 -5.65 3.00
N GLN A 42 -8.56 -4.64 3.57
CA GLN A 42 -9.28 -3.62 2.82
C GLN A 42 -8.29 -2.54 2.39
N ILE A 43 -8.09 -2.39 1.08
CA ILE A 43 -7.12 -1.46 0.49
C ILE A 43 -7.88 -0.32 -0.17
N THR A 44 -7.48 0.92 0.10
CA THR A 44 -8.06 2.12 -0.52
C THR A 44 -6.95 3.00 -1.03
N LEU A 45 -6.97 3.33 -2.32
CA LEU A 45 -6.06 4.29 -2.93
C LEU A 45 -6.79 5.63 -3.09
N VAL A 46 -6.16 6.70 -2.62
CA VAL A 46 -6.64 8.06 -2.79
C VAL A 46 -5.66 8.77 -3.72
N GLU A 47 -6.13 9.17 -4.89
CA GLU A 47 -5.37 9.96 -5.85
C GLU A 47 -6.06 11.29 -6.18
N SER A 48 -5.28 12.23 -6.70
CA SER A 48 -5.76 13.53 -7.15
C SER A 48 -5.75 13.54 -8.67
N ASP A 49 -6.93 13.77 -9.28
CA ASP A 49 -7.09 13.93 -10.73
C ASP A 49 -6.31 15.14 -11.28
N GLN A 50 -5.90 16.07 -10.41
CA GLN A 50 -5.17 17.29 -10.79
C GLN A 50 -3.67 17.06 -10.96
N ILE A 51 -3.13 15.94 -10.47
CA ILE A 51 -1.69 15.64 -10.51
C ILE A 51 -1.47 14.42 -11.40
N GLY A 52 -1.52 14.65 -12.72
CA GLY A 52 -1.11 13.67 -13.71
C GLY A 52 0.41 13.61 -13.87
N THR A 53 0.94 12.44 -14.22
CA THR A 53 2.31 12.35 -14.74
C THR A 53 2.34 12.95 -16.15
N VAL A 54 3.21 13.93 -16.38
CA VAL A 54 3.60 14.31 -17.74
C VAL A 54 4.26 13.08 -18.38
N GLY A 55 4.03 12.83 -19.67
CA GLY A 55 4.56 11.66 -20.38
C GLY A 55 6.09 11.64 -20.47
N VAL A 56 6.75 11.27 -19.38
CA VAL A 56 8.20 11.09 -19.29
C VAL A 56 8.49 9.62 -19.57
N GLY A 57 9.43 9.33 -20.49
CA GLY A 57 9.92 7.97 -20.69
C GLY A 57 10.79 7.54 -19.51
N GLU A 58 10.24 6.73 -18.61
CA GLU A 58 10.98 6.16 -17.48
C GLU A 58 11.65 4.83 -17.88
N ALA A 59 12.96 4.73 -17.71
CA ALA A 59 13.68 3.48 -17.91
C ALA A 59 13.51 2.56 -16.71
N THR A 60 13.28 1.27 -16.95
CA THR A 60 13.08 0.25 -15.91
C THR A 60 14.13 -0.85 -16.00
N ILE A 61 14.36 -1.56 -14.90
CA ILE A 61 15.29 -2.70 -14.82
C ILE A 61 14.55 -4.06 -14.87
N PRO A 62 15.24 -5.18 -15.15
CA PRO A 62 14.61 -6.50 -15.29
C PRO A 62 13.76 -6.99 -14.10
N SER A 63 13.94 -6.42 -12.90
CA SER A 63 13.11 -6.77 -11.73
C SER A 63 11.62 -6.48 -11.95
N LEU A 64 11.27 -5.57 -12.86
CA LEU A 64 9.87 -5.30 -13.22
C LEU A 64 9.19 -6.52 -13.87
N ILE A 65 9.94 -7.38 -14.56
CA ILE A 65 9.39 -8.63 -15.12
C ILE A 65 8.94 -9.56 -13.98
N THR A 66 9.74 -9.65 -12.91
CA THR A 66 9.37 -10.43 -11.72
C THR A 66 8.15 -9.85 -11.03
N PHE A 67 8.05 -8.52 -10.95
CA PHE A 67 6.86 -7.84 -10.42
C PHE A 67 5.60 -8.19 -11.23
N HIS A 68 5.66 -8.16 -12.56
CA HIS A 68 4.53 -8.56 -13.40
C HIS A 68 4.14 -10.04 -13.26
N ARG A 69 5.10 -10.94 -13.00
CA ARG A 69 4.80 -12.35 -12.73
C ARG A 69 4.14 -12.58 -11.37
N LEU A 70 4.30 -11.64 -10.43
CA LEU A 70 3.68 -11.69 -9.12
C LEU A 70 2.22 -11.28 -9.17
N LEU A 71 1.87 -10.30 -10.01
CA LEU A 71 0.50 -9.80 -10.23
C LEU A 71 -0.41 -10.84 -10.89
#